data_AF-A0A7J7MP45-F1
#
_entry.id   AF-A0A7J7MP45-F1
#
_cell.length_a   1.000
_cell.length_b   1.000
_cell.length_c   1.000
_cell.angle_alpha   90.00
_cell.angle_beta   90.00
_cell.angle_gamma   90.00
#
_symmetry.space_group_name_H-M   'P 1'
#
loop_
_entity.id
_entity.type
_entity.pdbx_description
1 polymer ?
#
loop_
_entity_poly.entity_id
_entity_poly.type
_entity_poly.pdbx_seq_one_letter_code
_entity_poly.pdbx_strand_id
1 'polypeptide(L)'
;MENTKVIATEYGPREVQNWSQQINDKALVRCEYSMANFSTGDRMRKQKGDRRFTEISLVIRQTMEACILMHLMPRSQIDIFVQVLQADGGTRSACINAATLALADSGIPMSDLVTSCSAGYLNSTPLFDLNYVEDSAGGADVTVGILAKLDKVTPLQMDGKLLMDTFENVMQLAVEGCKAIANYIREVLLENTKKLERRHNSIEDPCNEAIASEDVPYTFSFQVLRNSKILEFTIKLVIQTWIIQLDTNSHTPSYCIVSGFGAGVSVPSSEPPCESDSCGMSYHLECVLKDKRAGIAKETHQGGLDGSYNYISCRKVNDLLECWRKQLMMVKDTRRVDTLCYHVSLSQKLLFGTKKYQKLIEIVKIAAKKLETEVGPGKLNF
;
A
#
# COMPACT_ATOMS: atom_id res chain seq x y z
N MET A 1 -25.76 -10.71 3.01
CA MET A 1 -26.97 -11.26 2.36
C MET A 1 -27.31 -12.49 3.15
N GLU A 2 -28.25 -12.35 4.09
CA GLU A 2 -28.73 -13.39 5.01
C GLU A 2 -27.64 -14.35 5.54
N ASN A 3 -27.71 -15.64 5.18
CA ASN A 3 -26.76 -16.67 5.60
C ASN A 3 -25.57 -16.84 4.66
N THR A 4 -25.56 -16.15 3.52
CA THR A 4 -24.47 -16.22 2.53
C THR A 4 -23.23 -15.53 3.09
N LYS A 5 -22.14 -16.31 3.21
CA LYS A 5 -20.84 -15.85 3.72
C LYS A 5 -19.81 -15.90 2.61
N VAL A 6 -19.24 -14.74 2.32
CA VAL A 6 -18.22 -14.56 1.29
C VAL A 6 -17.05 -13.81 1.89
N ILE A 7 -15.84 -14.22 1.53
CA ILE A 7 -14.63 -13.47 1.80
C ILE A 7 -14.03 -13.03 0.47
N ALA A 8 -13.66 -11.75 0.39
CA ALA A 8 -12.93 -11.19 -0.72
C ALA A 8 -11.55 -10.75 -0.23
N THR A 9 -10.55 -10.92 -1.08
CA THR A 9 -9.18 -10.46 -0.82
C THR A 9 -8.60 -9.92 -2.09
N GLU A 10 -8.05 -8.73 -2.00
CA GLU A 10 -7.44 -8.01 -3.09
C GLU A 10 -5.95 -7.86 -2.85
N TYR A 11 -5.20 -8.05 -3.93
CA TYR A 11 -3.77 -7.80 -3.95
C TYR A 11 -3.50 -6.78 -5.04
N GLY A 12 -3.12 -5.58 -4.64
CA GLY A 12 -2.79 -4.54 -5.60
C GLY A 12 -2.16 -3.30 -4.96
N PRO A 13 -1.70 -2.37 -5.80
CA PRO A 13 -1.22 -2.58 -7.16
C PRO A 13 0.18 -3.22 -7.15
N ARG A 14 0.33 -4.38 -7.78
CA ARG A 14 1.62 -5.09 -7.89
C ARG A 14 2.16 -5.04 -9.32
N GLU A 15 3.45 -5.30 -9.50
CA GLU A 15 4.01 -5.49 -10.83
C GLU A 15 3.40 -6.74 -11.50
N VAL A 16 3.18 -6.65 -12.81
CA VAL A 16 2.59 -7.76 -13.57
C VAL A 16 3.56 -8.95 -13.56
N GLN A 17 3.09 -10.12 -13.14
CA GLN A 17 3.95 -11.31 -13.06
C GLN A 17 4.46 -11.77 -14.44
N ASN A 18 3.62 -11.65 -15.45
CA ASN A 18 3.94 -12.01 -16.83
C ASN A 18 4.10 -10.75 -17.68
N TRP A 19 5.33 -10.45 -18.09
CA TRP A 19 5.62 -9.27 -18.92
C TRP A 19 4.82 -9.21 -20.22
N SER A 20 4.47 -10.37 -20.81
CA SER A 20 3.65 -10.45 -22.02
C SER A 20 2.21 -9.98 -21.85
N GLN A 21 1.68 -10.02 -20.62
CA GLN A 21 0.30 -9.61 -20.29
C GLN A 21 0.23 -8.16 -19.81
N GLN A 22 1.37 -7.48 -19.75
CA GLN A 22 1.46 -6.12 -19.26
C GLN A 22 0.83 -5.16 -20.25
N ILE A 23 -0.10 -4.35 -19.74
CA ILE A 23 -0.72 -3.26 -20.50
C ILE A 23 -0.05 -1.95 -20.08
N ASN A 24 0.43 -1.18 -21.06
CA ASN A 24 1.19 0.03 -20.79
C ASN A 24 0.30 1.20 -20.32
N ASP A 25 -0.91 1.29 -20.85
CA ASP A 25 -1.77 2.47 -20.65
C ASP A 25 -2.74 2.33 -19.47
N LYS A 26 -2.95 1.11 -18.98
CA LYS A 26 -3.92 0.78 -17.93
C LYS A 26 -3.43 -0.36 -17.05
N ALA A 27 -3.97 -0.46 -15.84
CA ALA A 27 -3.79 -1.63 -14.98
C ALA A 27 -4.39 -2.90 -15.62
N LEU A 28 -3.90 -4.08 -15.23
CA LEU A 28 -4.51 -5.36 -15.51
C LEU A 28 -5.34 -5.80 -14.29
N VAL A 29 -6.64 -6.04 -14.47
CA VAL A 29 -7.50 -6.56 -13.41
C VAL A 29 -7.71 -8.05 -13.63
N ARG A 30 -7.43 -8.85 -12.61
CA ARG A 30 -7.73 -10.29 -12.59
C ARG A 30 -8.71 -10.57 -11.46
N CYS A 31 -9.70 -11.41 -11.75
CA CYS A 31 -10.62 -11.89 -10.74
C CYS A 31 -10.64 -13.42 -10.78
N GLU A 32 -10.57 -14.04 -9.61
CA GLU A 32 -10.76 -15.48 -9.44
C GLU A 32 -11.88 -15.73 -8.44
N TYR A 33 -12.95 -16.35 -8.93
CA TYR A 33 -14.05 -16.82 -8.11
C TYR A 33 -13.86 -18.29 -7.76
N SER A 34 -13.98 -18.61 -6.47
CA SER A 34 -13.91 -19.96 -5.95
C SER A 34 -15.01 -20.19 -4.92
N MET A 35 -15.58 -21.40 -4.92
CA MET A 35 -16.61 -21.83 -3.99
C MET A 35 -16.05 -22.96 -3.12
N ALA A 36 -16.29 -22.90 -1.81
CA ALA A 36 -15.76 -23.90 -0.88
C ALA A 36 -16.51 -25.22 -1.07
N ASN A 37 -15.81 -26.35 -0.96
CA ASN A 37 -16.44 -27.65 -1.20
C ASN A 37 -17.63 -27.95 -0.25
N PHE A 38 -17.69 -27.27 0.89
CA PHE A 38 -18.73 -27.41 1.91
C PHE A 38 -19.75 -26.25 1.91
N SER A 39 -19.68 -25.31 0.96
CA SER A 39 -20.52 -24.11 1.01
C SER A 39 -21.99 -24.37 0.70
N THR A 40 -22.27 -25.45 -0.04
CA THR A 40 -23.62 -25.93 -0.39
C THR A 40 -24.00 -27.11 0.49
N GLY A 41 -25.31 -27.43 0.56
CA GLY A 41 -25.82 -28.57 1.33
C GLY A 41 -25.17 -29.90 0.93
N ASP A 42 -24.97 -30.11 -0.37
CA ASP A 42 -24.19 -31.23 -0.89
C ASP A 42 -22.73 -30.85 -1.10
N ARG A 43 -21.82 -31.73 -0.65
CA ARG A 43 -20.39 -31.52 -0.80
C ARG A 43 -19.99 -31.58 -2.27
N MET A 44 -19.54 -30.46 -2.81
CA MET A 44 -19.05 -30.37 -4.18
C MET A 44 -17.68 -31.04 -4.33
N ARG A 45 -17.46 -31.71 -5.47
CA ARG A 45 -16.12 -32.14 -5.88
C ARG A 45 -15.36 -30.95 -6.45
N LYS A 46 -14.05 -30.88 -6.17
CA LYS A 46 -13.18 -29.80 -6.63
C LYS A 46 -13.12 -29.79 -8.17
N GLN A 47 -13.88 -28.91 -8.80
CA GLN A 47 -13.84 -28.72 -10.25
C GLN A 47 -12.85 -27.61 -10.59
N LYS A 48 -11.65 -28.01 -11.03
CA LYS A 48 -10.71 -27.06 -11.64
C LYS A 48 -11.24 -26.74 -13.04
N GLY A 49 -11.69 -25.49 -13.24
CA GLY A 49 -12.18 -25.02 -14.55
C GLY A 49 -13.68 -25.22 -14.79
N ASP A 50 -14.52 -25.11 -13.76
CA ASP A 50 -15.97 -25.05 -13.99
C ASP A 50 -16.33 -23.83 -14.87
N ARG A 51 -17.23 -24.04 -15.83
CA ARG A 51 -17.71 -23.01 -16.75
C ARG A 51 -18.45 -21.92 -15.98
N ARG A 52 -19.26 -22.30 -14.98
CA ARG A 52 -20.02 -21.35 -14.15
C ARG A 52 -19.08 -20.44 -13.34
N PHE A 53 -18.01 -21.00 -12.77
CA PHE A 53 -17.04 -20.20 -12.01
C PHE A 53 -16.27 -19.22 -12.92
N THR A 54 -15.95 -19.65 -14.13
CA THR A 54 -15.28 -18.80 -15.13
C THR A 54 -16.20 -17.65 -15.57
N GLU A 55 -17.49 -17.93 -15.75
CA GLU A 55 -18.49 -16.91 -16.08
C GLU A 55 -18.63 -15.89 -14.95
N ILE A 56 -18.82 -16.33 -13.70
CA ILE A 56 -18.95 -15.42 -12.55
C ILE A 56 -17.67 -14.59 -12.37
N SER A 57 -16.49 -15.21 -12.53
CA SER A 57 -15.20 -14.49 -12.50
C SER A 57 -15.13 -13.40 -13.57
N LEU A 58 -15.63 -13.70 -14.78
CA LEU A 58 -15.66 -12.74 -15.89
C LEU A 58 -16.59 -11.56 -15.59
N VAL A 59 -17.78 -11.83 -15.05
CA VAL A 59 -18.75 -10.80 -14.65
C VAL A 59 -18.14 -9.90 -13.59
N ILE A 60 -17.61 -10.46 -12.50
CA ILE A 60 -16.98 -9.67 -11.43
C ILE A 60 -15.83 -8.84 -12.00
N ARG A 61 -14.96 -9.43 -12.83
CA ARG A 61 -13.86 -8.69 -13.48
C ARG A 61 -14.38 -7.50 -14.29
N GLN A 62 -15.39 -7.70 -15.14
CA GLN A 62 -15.97 -6.62 -15.96
C GLN A 62 -16.59 -5.52 -15.10
N THR A 63 -17.27 -5.88 -13.99
CA THR A 63 -17.82 -4.89 -13.06
C THR A 63 -16.75 -4.04 -12.40
N MET A 64 -15.65 -4.66 -11.95
CA MET A 64 -14.57 -3.97 -11.27
C MET A 64 -13.73 -3.13 -12.24
N GLU A 65 -13.51 -3.60 -13.48
CA GLU A 65 -12.86 -2.82 -14.53
C GLU A 65 -13.62 -1.52 -14.86
N ALA A 66 -14.96 -1.53 -14.80
CA ALA A 66 -15.76 -0.32 -15.01
C ALA A 66 -15.68 0.67 -13.83
N CYS A 67 -15.34 0.18 -12.64
CA CYS A 67 -15.30 0.94 -11.40
C CYS A 67 -13.91 1.52 -11.09
N ILE A 68 -12.86 0.73 -11.30
CA ILE A 68 -11.47 1.09 -10.95
C ILE A 68 -10.92 2.10 -11.95
N LEU A 69 -10.24 3.14 -11.45
CA LEU A 69 -9.54 4.12 -12.28
C LEU A 69 -8.18 3.58 -12.75
N MET A 70 -8.23 2.64 -13.70
CA MET A 70 -7.06 1.89 -14.18
C MET A 70 -5.97 2.76 -14.83
N HIS A 71 -6.32 3.93 -15.36
CA HIS A 71 -5.38 4.87 -15.98
C HIS A 71 -4.37 5.45 -14.98
N LEU A 72 -4.73 5.49 -13.68
CA LEU A 72 -3.84 5.99 -12.64
C LEU A 72 -2.70 5.00 -12.29
N MET A 73 -2.83 3.74 -12.70
CA MET A 73 -1.94 2.63 -12.33
C MET A 73 -1.47 1.86 -13.58
N PRO A 74 -0.71 2.50 -14.49
CA PRO A 74 -0.20 1.82 -15.67
C PRO A 74 0.75 0.67 -15.29
N ARG A 75 0.81 -0.38 -16.11
CA ARG A 75 1.72 -1.54 -15.94
C ARG A 75 1.58 -2.28 -14.60
N SER A 76 0.50 -2.01 -13.87
CA SER A 76 0.23 -2.63 -12.58
C SER A 76 -0.83 -3.71 -12.74
N GLN A 77 -0.82 -4.69 -11.84
CA GLN A 77 -1.80 -5.77 -11.76
C GLN A 77 -2.56 -5.65 -10.43
N ILE A 78 -3.87 -5.84 -10.50
CA ILE A 78 -4.76 -5.95 -9.35
C ILE A 78 -5.43 -7.31 -9.44
N ASP A 79 -5.25 -8.13 -8.41
CA ASP A 79 -5.80 -9.48 -8.36
C ASP A 79 -6.82 -9.56 -7.23
N ILE A 80 -8.06 -9.91 -7.60
CA ILE A 80 -9.20 -10.01 -6.71
C ILE A 80 -9.53 -11.51 -6.58
N PHE A 81 -9.49 -12.02 -5.36
CA PHE A 81 -9.87 -13.38 -5.02
C PHE A 81 -11.15 -13.34 -4.22
N VAL A 82 -12.16 -14.05 -4.69
CA VAL A 82 -13.43 -14.15 -3.98
C VAL A 82 -13.70 -15.62 -3.67
N GLN A 83 -13.89 -15.89 -2.39
CA GLN A 83 -14.13 -17.23 -1.87
C GLN A 83 -15.47 -17.27 -1.16
N VAL A 84 -16.40 -18.07 -1.67
CA VAL A 84 -17.69 -18.32 -1.01
C VAL A 84 -17.49 -19.42 0.03
N LEU A 85 -17.86 -19.12 1.28
CA LEU A 85 -17.78 -20.05 2.42
C LEU A 85 -19.12 -20.75 2.66
N GLN A 86 -20.22 -20.00 2.54
CA GLN A 86 -21.59 -20.50 2.70
C GLN A 86 -22.45 -19.86 1.62
N ALA A 87 -23.19 -20.66 0.87
CA ALA A 87 -24.03 -20.20 -0.24
C ALA A 87 -25.52 -20.44 0.09
N ASP A 88 -26.28 -19.36 0.21
CA ASP A 88 -27.72 -19.37 0.50
C ASP A 88 -28.45 -18.36 -0.41
N GLY A 89 -28.26 -18.49 -1.73
CA GLY A 89 -28.81 -17.56 -2.73
C GLY A 89 -27.95 -16.31 -2.96
N GLY A 90 -28.22 -15.58 -4.05
CA GLY A 90 -27.60 -14.28 -4.35
C GLY A 90 -26.06 -14.25 -4.41
N THR A 91 -25.40 -15.39 -4.66
CA THR A 91 -23.93 -15.50 -4.46
C THR A 91 -23.14 -14.54 -5.34
N ARG A 92 -23.59 -14.30 -6.58
CA ARG A 92 -22.96 -13.35 -7.52
C ARG A 92 -22.95 -11.94 -6.94
N SER A 93 -24.10 -11.48 -6.46
CA SER A 93 -24.25 -10.15 -5.86
C SER A 93 -23.46 -9.99 -4.58
N ALA A 94 -23.47 -10.99 -3.71
CA ALA A 94 -22.66 -11.02 -2.50
C ALA A 94 -21.16 -10.89 -2.82
N CYS A 95 -20.69 -11.58 -3.86
CA CYS A 95 -19.29 -11.52 -4.30
C CYS A 95 -18.90 -10.15 -4.85
N ILE A 96 -19.76 -9.51 -5.64
CA ILE A 96 -19.51 -8.15 -6.15
C ILE A 96 -19.41 -7.18 -4.98
N ASN A 97 -20.37 -7.21 -4.04
CA ASN A 97 -20.38 -6.33 -2.87
C ASN A 97 -19.14 -6.53 -1.99
N ALA A 98 -18.74 -7.79 -1.76
CA ALA A 98 -17.54 -8.12 -0.99
C ALA A 98 -16.27 -7.61 -1.69
N ALA A 99 -16.16 -7.79 -3.00
CA ALA A 99 -15.03 -7.30 -3.78
C ALA A 99 -14.96 -5.76 -3.80
N THR A 100 -16.09 -5.06 -3.85
CA THR A 100 -16.10 -3.59 -3.75
C THR A 100 -15.63 -3.10 -2.37
N LEU A 101 -16.05 -3.77 -1.30
CA LEU A 101 -15.58 -3.47 0.06
C LEU A 101 -14.06 -3.70 0.20
N ALA A 102 -13.56 -4.82 -0.33
CA ALA A 102 -12.14 -5.14 -0.44
C ALA A 102 -11.36 -4.02 -1.14
N LEU A 103 -11.77 -3.62 -2.34
CA LEU A 103 -11.11 -2.53 -3.09
C LEU A 103 -11.17 -1.18 -2.35
N ALA A 104 -12.24 -0.92 -1.61
CA ALA A 104 -12.37 0.29 -0.80
C ALA A 104 -11.42 0.27 0.41
N ASP A 105 -11.26 -0.88 1.08
CA ASP A 105 -10.38 -1.05 2.25
C ASP A 105 -8.89 -0.93 1.87
N SER A 106 -8.49 -1.52 0.73
CA SER A 106 -7.14 -1.33 0.15
C SER A 106 -6.85 0.09 -0.36
N GLY A 107 -7.85 0.97 -0.44
CA GLY A 107 -7.67 2.34 -0.91
C GLY A 107 -7.35 2.45 -2.41
N ILE A 108 -7.76 1.47 -3.21
CA ILE A 108 -7.60 1.52 -4.67
C ILE A 108 -8.51 2.63 -5.23
N PRO A 109 -8.01 3.52 -6.11
CA PRO A 109 -8.82 4.61 -6.63
C PRO A 109 -9.94 4.08 -7.53
N MET A 110 -11.19 4.31 -7.11
CA MET A 110 -12.41 3.94 -7.83
C MET A 110 -13.23 5.19 -8.18
N SER A 111 -13.98 5.13 -9.28
CA SER A 111 -14.91 6.20 -9.68
C SER A 111 -16.12 6.27 -8.73
N ASP A 112 -16.60 5.11 -8.27
CA ASP A 112 -17.77 4.97 -7.43
C ASP A 112 -17.72 3.66 -6.62
N LEU A 113 -18.72 3.40 -5.76
CA LEU A 113 -18.94 2.09 -5.15
C LEU A 113 -19.94 1.31 -6.01
N VAL A 114 -19.53 0.12 -6.46
CA VAL A 114 -20.44 -0.82 -7.11
C VAL A 114 -21.23 -1.57 -6.04
N THR A 115 -22.53 -1.69 -6.26
CA THR A 115 -23.39 -2.54 -5.44
C THR A 115 -24.24 -3.41 -6.34
N SER A 116 -24.48 -4.65 -5.94
CA SER A 116 -25.27 -5.60 -6.68
C SER A 116 -26.30 -6.27 -5.80
N CYS A 117 -27.47 -6.53 -6.39
CA CYS A 117 -28.56 -7.31 -5.82
C CYS A 117 -29.13 -8.25 -6.88
N SER A 118 -29.67 -9.36 -6.41
CA SER A 118 -30.50 -10.26 -7.18
C SER A 118 -31.97 -10.00 -6.84
N ALA A 119 -32.84 -10.04 -7.83
CA ALA A 119 -34.28 -10.02 -7.66
C ALA A 119 -34.88 -11.09 -8.57
N GLY A 120 -35.94 -11.74 -8.11
CA GLY A 120 -36.59 -12.78 -8.89
C GLY A 120 -38.08 -12.62 -8.98
N TYR A 121 -38.68 -13.54 -9.72
CA TYR A 121 -40.11 -13.60 -9.89
C TYR A 121 -40.60 -15.01 -9.63
N LEU A 122 -41.41 -15.16 -8.59
CA LEU A 122 -41.96 -16.44 -8.15
C LEU A 122 -43.44 -16.26 -7.80
N ASN A 123 -44.29 -17.22 -8.20
CA ASN A 123 -45.73 -17.24 -7.88
C ASN A 123 -46.47 -15.93 -8.19
N SER A 124 -46.16 -15.31 -9.32
CA SER A 124 -46.72 -14.01 -9.75
C SER A 124 -46.36 -12.81 -8.85
N THR A 125 -45.32 -12.93 -8.04
CA THR A 125 -44.83 -11.86 -7.16
C THR A 125 -43.34 -11.60 -7.39
N PRO A 126 -42.91 -10.33 -7.54
CA PRO A 126 -41.49 -9.99 -7.57
C PRO A 126 -40.92 -10.07 -6.15
N LEU A 127 -39.77 -10.73 -6.01
CA LEU A 127 -39.04 -10.92 -4.77
C LEU A 127 -37.66 -10.28 -4.87
N PHE A 128 -37.21 -9.71 -3.77
CA PHE A 128 -35.89 -9.09 -3.65
C PHE A 128 -34.98 -10.00 -2.80
N ASP A 129 -33.73 -10.17 -3.21
CA ASP A 129 -32.71 -11.02 -2.57
C ASP A 129 -33.20 -12.48 -2.41
N LEU A 130 -33.21 -13.22 -3.53
CA LEU A 130 -33.69 -14.60 -3.55
C LEU A 130 -32.83 -15.54 -2.69
N ASN A 131 -33.51 -16.36 -1.90
CA ASN A 131 -32.89 -17.43 -1.12
C ASN A 131 -32.64 -18.68 -1.96
N TYR A 132 -31.84 -19.63 -1.45
CA TYR A 132 -31.51 -20.86 -2.18
C TYR A 132 -32.74 -21.67 -2.61
N VAL A 133 -33.76 -21.74 -1.75
CA VAL A 133 -35.01 -22.46 -2.04
C VAL A 133 -35.80 -21.79 -3.16
N GLU A 134 -35.79 -20.46 -3.20
CA GLU A 134 -36.52 -19.66 -4.18
C GLU A 134 -35.83 -19.69 -5.55
N ASP A 135 -34.50 -19.61 -5.56
CA ASP A 135 -33.67 -19.78 -6.75
C ASP A 135 -33.83 -21.21 -7.32
N SER A 136 -33.83 -22.22 -6.45
CA SER A 136 -34.03 -23.62 -6.85
C SER A 136 -35.46 -23.94 -7.30
N ALA A 137 -36.45 -23.07 -7.02
CA ALA A 137 -37.83 -23.26 -7.49
C ALA A 137 -37.97 -23.04 -9.00
N GLY A 138 -36.92 -22.58 -9.69
CA GLY A 138 -36.91 -22.39 -11.14
C GLY A 138 -37.64 -21.13 -11.59
N GLY A 139 -37.81 -20.15 -10.68
CA GLY A 139 -38.25 -18.81 -11.03
C GLY A 139 -37.22 -18.08 -11.90
N ALA A 140 -37.59 -16.92 -12.43
CA ALA A 140 -36.62 -16.08 -13.11
C ALA A 140 -35.77 -15.32 -12.08
N ASP A 141 -34.46 -15.29 -12.27
CA ASP A 141 -33.49 -14.52 -11.50
C ASP A 141 -32.92 -13.40 -12.37
N VAL A 142 -32.92 -12.18 -11.84
CA VAL A 142 -32.35 -10.98 -12.44
C VAL A 142 -31.32 -10.42 -11.47
N THR A 143 -30.05 -10.52 -11.84
CA THR A 143 -28.94 -9.94 -11.08
C THR A 143 -28.53 -8.60 -11.71
N VAL A 144 -28.59 -7.53 -10.93
CA VAL A 144 -28.24 -6.16 -11.35
C VAL A 144 -27.10 -5.65 -10.50
N GLY A 145 -26.21 -4.85 -11.08
CA GLY A 145 -25.22 -4.07 -10.32
C GLY A 145 -25.18 -2.62 -10.79
N ILE A 146 -25.02 -1.70 -9.84
CA ILE A 146 -25.15 -0.26 -10.04
C ILE A 146 -23.98 0.47 -9.40
N LEU A 147 -23.47 1.46 -10.13
CA LEU A 147 -22.61 2.52 -9.62
C LEU A 147 -23.50 3.57 -8.94
N ALA A 148 -23.51 3.58 -7.60
CA ALA A 148 -24.55 4.25 -6.82
C ALA A 148 -24.64 5.78 -6.98
N LYS A 149 -23.55 6.47 -7.30
CA LYS A 149 -23.51 7.92 -7.59
C LYS A 149 -23.84 8.24 -9.03
N LEU A 150 -23.40 7.39 -9.97
CA LEU A 150 -23.61 7.61 -11.41
C LEU A 150 -24.96 7.08 -11.90
N ASP A 151 -25.66 6.33 -11.06
CA ASP A 151 -26.90 5.59 -11.37
C ASP A 151 -26.78 4.77 -12.66
N LYS A 152 -25.59 4.22 -12.88
CA LYS A 152 -25.24 3.47 -14.08
C LYS A 152 -25.21 1.98 -13.77
N VAL A 153 -26.00 1.21 -14.53
CA VAL A 153 -25.98 -0.24 -14.48
C VAL A 153 -24.69 -0.77 -15.09
N THR A 154 -24.02 -1.69 -14.40
CA THR A 154 -22.76 -2.32 -14.82
C THR A 154 -23.00 -3.77 -15.28
N PRO A 155 -23.20 -4.76 -14.40
CA PRO A 155 -23.73 -6.05 -14.83
C PRO A 155 -25.26 -6.02 -14.83
N LEU A 156 -25.85 -6.62 -15.87
CA LEU A 156 -27.23 -7.06 -15.88
C LEU A 156 -27.23 -8.48 -16.41
N GLN A 157 -27.62 -9.44 -15.58
CA GLN A 157 -27.76 -10.84 -15.97
C GLN A 157 -29.17 -11.29 -15.63
N MET A 158 -29.78 -12.07 -16.53
CA MET A 158 -31.10 -12.66 -16.32
C MET A 158 -31.04 -14.13 -16.70
N ASP A 159 -31.50 -14.97 -15.77
CA ASP A 159 -31.67 -16.40 -15.95
C ASP A 159 -33.17 -16.71 -15.82
N GLY A 160 -33.77 -17.30 -16.86
CA GLY A 160 -35.20 -17.64 -16.89
C GLY A 160 -36.03 -16.81 -17.87
N LYS A 161 -37.34 -17.08 -17.90
CA LYS A 161 -38.29 -16.44 -18.83
C LYS A 161 -39.15 -15.44 -18.08
N LEU A 162 -39.19 -14.21 -18.56
CA LEU A 162 -40.04 -13.14 -18.03
C LEU A 162 -40.80 -12.44 -19.15
N LEU A 163 -42.01 -11.98 -18.82
CA LEU A 163 -42.75 -11.02 -19.64
C LEU A 163 -42.08 -9.64 -19.49
N MET A 164 -42.09 -8.85 -20.56
CA MET A 164 -41.41 -7.54 -20.59
C MET A 164 -41.92 -6.60 -19.49
N ASP A 165 -43.25 -6.53 -19.30
CA ASP A 165 -43.87 -5.67 -18.29
C ASP A 165 -43.48 -6.09 -16.86
N THR A 166 -43.32 -7.39 -16.62
CA THR A 166 -42.89 -7.92 -15.33
C THR A 166 -41.40 -7.67 -15.10
N PHE A 167 -40.59 -7.78 -16.16
CA PHE A 167 -39.16 -7.55 -16.09
C PHE A 167 -38.83 -6.12 -15.63
N GLU A 168 -39.55 -5.11 -16.12
CA GLU A 168 -39.36 -3.72 -15.68
C GLU A 168 -39.57 -3.56 -14.17
N ASN A 169 -40.64 -4.15 -13.63
CA ASN A 169 -40.93 -4.12 -12.19
C ASN A 169 -39.84 -4.82 -11.36
N VAL A 170 -39.37 -5.99 -11.79
CA VAL A 170 -38.30 -6.74 -11.09
C VAL A 170 -36.98 -5.99 -11.15
N MET A 171 -36.65 -5.41 -12.30
CA MET A 171 -35.43 -4.62 -12.48
C MET A 171 -35.45 -3.38 -11.59
N GLN A 172 -36.57 -2.67 -11.51
CA GLN A 172 -36.71 -1.51 -10.64
C GLN A 172 -36.55 -1.89 -9.17
N LEU A 173 -37.15 -3.00 -8.74
CA LEU A 173 -36.99 -3.53 -7.38
C LEU A 173 -35.51 -3.83 -7.06
N ALA A 174 -34.78 -4.45 -8.00
CA ALA A 174 -33.35 -4.72 -7.86
C ALA A 174 -32.52 -3.42 -7.75
N VAL A 175 -32.87 -2.40 -8.54
CA VAL A 175 -32.20 -1.09 -8.54
C VAL A 175 -32.39 -0.36 -7.21
N GLU A 176 -33.62 -0.35 -6.69
CA GLU A 176 -33.95 0.25 -5.40
C GLU A 176 -33.21 -0.45 -4.26
N GLY A 177 -33.14 -1.79 -4.31
CA GLY A 177 -32.35 -2.57 -3.37
C GLY A 177 -30.85 -2.28 -3.43
N CYS A 178 -30.27 -2.15 -4.63
CA CYS A 178 -28.86 -1.77 -4.78
C CYS A 178 -28.58 -0.41 -4.13
N LYS A 179 -29.47 0.57 -4.30
CA LYS A 179 -29.35 1.89 -3.67
C LYS A 179 -29.40 1.81 -2.14
N ALA A 180 -30.25 0.95 -1.59
CA ALA A 180 -30.31 0.70 -0.14
C ALA A 180 -29.00 0.07 0.39
N ILE A 181 -28.49 -0.97 -0.29
CA ILE A 181 -27.21 -1.61 0.07
C ILE A 181 -26.05 -0.63 -0.04
N ALA A 182 -26.04 0.25 -1.04
CA ALA A 182 -25.00 1.25 -1.19
C ALA A 182 -24.97 2.25 -0.02
N ASN A 183 -26.13 2.64 0.51
CA ASN A 183 -26.19 3.47 1.70
C ASN A 183 -25.61 2.73 2.91
N TYR A 184 -26.02 1.48 3.11
CA TYR A 184 -25.51 0.63 4.20
C TYR A 184 -23.99 0.43 4.13
N ILE A 185 -23.45 0.09 2.96
CA ILE A 185 -22.00 -0.08 2.76
C ILE A 185 -21.24 1.22 3.09
N ARG A 186 -21.78 2.38 2.69
CA ARG A 186 -21.17 3.68 3.01
C ARG A 186 -21.15 3.95 4.52
N GLU A 187 -22.22 3.63 5.23
CA GLU A 187 -22.26 3.76 6.70
C GLU A 187 -21.20 2.87 7.38
N VAL A 188 -21.10 1.61 6.95
CA VAL A 188 -20.09 0.67 7.47
C VAL A 188 -18.67 1.15 7.20
N LEU A 189 -18.39 1.65 6.01
CA LEU A 189 -17.07 2.21 5.67
C LEU A 189 -16.75 3.44 6.53
N LEU A 190 -17.72 4.32 6.78
CA LEU A 190 -17.53 5.49 7.64
C LEU A 190 -17.26 5.08 9.09
N GLU A 191 -17.96 4.08 9.61
CA GLU A 191 -17.73 3.56 10.95
C GLU A 191 -16.34 2.91 11.07
N ASN A 192 -15.94 2.09 10.10
CA ASN A 192 -14.61 1.49 10.06
C ASN A 192 -13.51 2.56 10.01
N THR A 193 -13.69 3.59 9.19
CA THR A 193 -12.76 4.73 9.11
C THR A 193 -12.61 5.42 10.48
N LYS A 194 -13.71 5.69 11.18
CA LYS A 194 -13.67 6.26 12.54
C LYS A 194 -12.95 5.36 13.55
N LYS A 195 -13.14 4.04 13.45
CA LYS A 195 -12.42 3.06 14.30
C LYS A 195 -10.93 3.05 14.01
N LEU A 196 -10.52 3.16 12.75
CA LEU A 196 -9.12 3.29 12.34
C LEU A 196 -8.50 4.60 12.85
N GLU A 197 -9.22 5.71 12.76
CA GLU A 197 -8.79 7.02 13.27
C GLU A 197 -8.56 6.99 14.79
N ARG A 198 -9.49 6.41 15.56
CA ARG A 198 -9.31 6.24 17.02
C ARG A 198 -8.07 5.40 17.37
N ARG A 199 -7.85 4.31 16.63
CA ARG A 199 -6.66 3.44 16.80
C ARG A 199 -5.37 4.19 16.49
N HIS A 200 -5.39 5.08 15.50
CA HIS A 200 -4.24 5.92 15.20
C HIS A 200 -3.92 6.88 16.35
N ASN A 201 -4.93 7.58 16.87
CA ASN A 201 -4.76 8.54 17.96
C ASN A 201 -4.28 7.87 19.26
N SER A 202 -4.71 6.64 19.56
CA SER A 202 -4.24 5.91 20.75
C SER A 202 -2.77 5.48 20.68
N ILE A 203 -2.15 5.45 19.50
CA ILE A 203 -0.72 5.12 19.34
C ILE A 203 0.16 6.35 19.65
N GLU A 204 -0.39 7.57 19.54
CA GLU A 204 0.33 8.81 19.83
C GLU A 204 0.39 9.14 21.34
N ASP A 205 -0.34 8.40 22.19
CA ASP A 205 -0.33 8.52 23.65
C ASP A 205 0.43 7.34 24.31
N PRO A 206 1.73 7.47 24.63
CA PRO A 206 2.52 6.39 25.28
C PRO A 206 2.15 6.13 26.75
N CYS A 207 1.08 6.72 27.28
CA CYS A 207 0.71 6.66 28.69
C CYS A 207 -0.53 5.82 29.01
N ASN A 208 -1.17 5.16 28.04
CA ASN A 208 -2.33 4.29 28.31
C ASN A 208 -2.15 2.89 27.71
N GLU A 209 -1.16 2.15 28.21
CA GLU A 209 -1.18 0.69 28.13
C GLU A 209 -2.21 0.14 29.12
N ALA A 210 -3.47 0.08 28.72
CA ALA A 210 -4.41 -0.94 29.19
C ALA A 210 -5.63 -0.99 28.27
N ILE A 211 -5.99 -2.22 27.86
CA ILE A 211 -7.25 -2.65 27.25
C ILE A 211 -7.30 -2.60 25.71
N ALA A 212 -6.84 -3.68 25.07
CA ALA A 212 -7.74 -4.65 24.41
C ALA A 212 -6.91 -5.69 23.63
N SER A 213 -6.74 -6.85 24.22
CA SER A 213 -6.36 -8.08 23.53
C SER A 213 -7.61 -8.69 22.88
N GLU A 214 -7.59 -8.93 21.58
CA GLU A 214 -8.14 -10.12 20.91
C GLU A 214 -7.73 -10.11 19.41
N ASP A 215 -6.93 -11.13 19.05
CA ASP A 215 -6.72 -11.79 17.76
C ASP A 215 -6.26 -11.04 16.47
N VAL A 216 -4.92 -11.01 16.30
CA VAL A 216 -3.98 -11.34 15.17
C VAL A 216 -4.47 -11.42 13.68
N PRO A 217 -3.58 -11.43 12.65
CA PRO A 217 -2.54 -10.49 12.21
C PRO A 217 -2.75 -10.03 10.74
N TYR A 218 -2.66 -8.75 10.36
CA TYR A 218 -2.25 -8.40 8.99
C TYR A 218 -1.56 -7.03 8.93
N THR A 219 -0.36 -7.03 8.37
CA THR A 219 0.49 -5.86 8.11
C THR A 219 -0.16 -4.94 7.08
N PHE A 220 -0.60 -3.76 7.51
CA PHE A 220 -1.14 -2.71 6.64
C PHE A 220 -0.03 -1.76 6.19
N SER A 221 0.10 -1.55 4.89
CA SER A 221 0.83 -0.41 4.32
C SER A 221 -0.18 0.69 3.99
N PHE A 222 -0.06 1.84 4.65
CA PHE A 222 -0.94 3.00 4.48
C PHE A 222 -0.60 3.78 3.20
N GLN A 223 -1.62 4.29 2.50
CA GLN A 223 -1.46 5.34 1.50
C GLN A 223 -2.63 6.33 1.54
N VAL A 224 -2.52 7.33 2.41
CA VAL A 224 -3.33 8.57 2.30
C VAL A 224 -2.68 9.43 1.20
N LEU A 225 -3.21 9.33 -0.01
CA LEU A 225 -2.90 10.25 -1.11
C LEU A 225 -3.97 11.33 -1.18
N ARG A 226 -3.83 12.36 -0.33
CA ARG A 226 -4.36 13.70 -0.66
C ARG A 226 -3.20 14.70 -0.59
N ASN A 227 -2.90 15.29 -1.75
CA ASN A 227 -2.05 16.46 -1.99
C ASN A 227 -0.52 16.31 -2.10
N SER A 228 0.07 15.11 -2.03
CA SER A 228 1.54 14.96 -2.04
C SER A 228 2.26 15.14 -3.39
N LYS A 229 1.57 15.09 -4.55
CA LYS A 229 2.26 15.03 -5.86
C LYS A 229 3.02 16.30 -6.23
N ILE A 230 2.57 17.48 -5.80
CA ILE A 230 3.27 18.76 -6.05
C ILE A 230 4.50 18.88 -5.12
N LEU A 231 4.39 18.32 -3.91
CA LEU A 231 5.45 18.35 -2.89
C LEU A 231 6.56 17.32 -3.18
N GLU A 232 6.20 16.12 -3.62
CA GLU A 232 7.15 15.09 -4.04
C GLU A 232 8.00 15.58 -5.21
N PHE A 233 7.39 16.30 -6.16
CA PHE A 233 8.10 16.84 -7.32
C PHE A 233 9.03 17.99 -6.96
N THR A 234 8.60 18.92 -6.10
CA THR A 234 9.43 20.06 -5.65
C THR A 234 10.58 19.62 -4.75
N ILE A 235 10.35 18.71 -3.81
CA ILE A 235 11.40 18.17 -2.94
C ILE A 235 12.41 17.35 -3.76
N LYS A 236 11.95 16.51 -4.70
CA LYS A 236 12.86 15.75 -5.58
C LYS A 236 13.65 16.66 -6.52
N LEU A 237 13.06 17.74 -7.06
CA LEU A 237 13.81 18.73 -7.87
C LEU A 237 14.89 19.44 -7.06
N VAL A 238 14.57 19.79 -5.81
CA VAL A 238 15.47 20.46 -4.87
C VAL A 238 16.62 19.53 -4.47
N ILE A 239 16.34 18.26 -4.17
CA ILE A 239 17.38 17.26 -3.88
C ILE A 239 18.25 17.00 -5.12
N GLN A 240 17.66 16.93 -6.32
CA GLN A 240 18.40 16.74 -7.57
C GLN A 240 19.32 17.93 -7.86
N THR A 241 18.87 19.17 -7.62
CA THR A 241 19.74 20.36 -7.72
C THR A 241 20.85 20.35 -6.65
N TRP A 242 20.59 19.84 -5.45
CA TRP A 242 21.62 19.71 -4.41
C TRP A 242 22.69 18.68 -4.73
N ILE A 243 22.32 17.54 -5.33
CA ILE A 243 23.28 16.55 -5.83
C ILE A 243 24.21 17.19 -6.88
N ILE A 244 23.64 17.96 -7.81
CA ILE A 244 24.41 18.67 -8.85
C ILE A 244 25.34 19.75 -8.24
N GLN A 245 24.89 20.47 -7.20
CA GLN A 245 25.70 21.48 -6.50
C GLN A 245 26.87 20.88 -5.69
N LEU A 246 26.82 19.59 -5.37
CA LEU A 246 27.87 18.87 -4.63
C LEU A 246 28.97 18.34 -5.56
N ASP A 247 28.66 18.04 -6.82
CA ASP A 247 29.64 17.56 -7.80
C ASP A 247 30.55 18.69 -8.31
N THR A 248 30.10 19.95 -8.24
CA THR A 248 30.93 21.11 -8.62
C THR A 248 31.98 21.49 -7.56
N ASN A 249 31.89 20.96 -6.33
CA ASN A 249 32.80 21.28 -5.22
C ASN A 249 33.85 20.18 -4.91
N SER A 250 33.91 19.08 -5.67
CA SER A 250 34.81 17.94 -5.37
C SER A 250 36.12 17.87 -6.15
N HIS A 251 36.55 18.94 -6.84
CA HIS A 251 37.91 18.99 -7.41
C HIS A 251 38.95 19.43 -6.38
N THR A 252 39.27 18.56 -5.42
CA THR A 252 40.60 18.53 -4.80
C THR A 252 40.99 17.07 -4.48
N PRO A 253 41.93 16.46 -5.22
CA PRO A 253 42.43 15.13 -4.88
C PRO A 253 43.41 15.27 -3.72
N SER A 254 43.08 14.70 -2.57
CA SER A 254 44.01 14.61 -1.44
C SER A 254 44.59 13.20 -1.39
N TYR A 255 45.66 12.96 -2.14
CA TYR A 255 46.61 11.89 -1.82
C TYR A 255 47.35 12.26 -0.53
N CYS A 256 47.53 11.32 0.41
CA CYS A 256 48.69 11.18 1.30
C CYS A 256 48.56 9.88 2.13
N ILE A 257 49.37 8.86 1.82
CA ILE A 257 50.60 8.45 2.53
C ILE A 257 50.34 7.83 3.91
N VAL A 258 50.40 6.50 3.94
CA VAL A 258 50.48 5.69 5.17
C VAL A 258 51.94 5.71 5.65
N SER A 259 52.19 6.31 6.81
CA SER A 259 53.39 6.03 7.62
C SER A 259 52.97 5.18 8.82
N GLY A 260 53.66 4.05 8.99
CA GLY A 260 53.28 2.98 9.91
C GLY A 260 53.75 3.17 11.36
N PHE A 261 53.16 2.36 12.24
CA PHE A 261 53.60 1.79 13.52
C PHE A 261 52.32 1.12 14.08
N GLY A 262 52.23 -0.12 14.55
CA GLY A 262 53.15 -1.18 14.87
C GLY A 262 52.42 -2.06 15.92
N ALA A 263 52.34 -3.36 15.66
CA ALA A 263 52.04 -4.47 16.58
C ALA A 263 50.59 -4.73 17.07
N GLY A 264 50.08 -5.90 16.68
CA GLY A 264 49.59 -6.90 17.63
C GLY A 264 48.09 -7.19 17.65
N VAL A 265 47.63 -8.13 16.82
CA VAL A 265 47.08 -9.44 17.24
C VAL A 265 46.34 -10.09 16.04
N SER A 266 46.58 -11.39 15.93
CA SER A 266 46.35 -12.38 14.88
C SER A 266 44.99 -12.41 14.15
N VAL A 267 45.12 -12.60 12.83
CA VAL A 267 44.16 -13.09 11.83
C VAL A 267 44.23 -14.63 11.74
N PRO A 268 43.16 -15.32 11.30
CA PRO A 268 43.29 -16.25 10.15
C PRO A 268 42.15 -15.98 9.12
N SER A 269 42.45 -15.35 7.96
CA SER A 269 42.76 -15.91 6.64
C SER A 269 41.54 -16.58 5.99
N SER A 270 40.87 -15.95 5.02
CA SER A 270 41.30 -15.96 3.60
C SER A 270 40.96 -14.67 2.81
N GLU A 271 41.89 -14.26 1.92
CA GLU A 271 41.93 -12.99 1.16
C GLU A 271 41.16 -12.96 -0.20
N PRO A 272 40.98 -11.76 -0.82
CA PRO A 272 39.98 -11.41 -1.86
C PRO A 272 40.56 -11.29 -3.31
N PRO A 273 39.81 -10.69 -4.27
CA PRO A 273 40.07 -9.27 -4.59
C PRO A 273 38.82 -8.39 -4.87
N CYS A 274 38.92 -7.13 -4.37
CA CYS A 274 38.26 -5.82 -4.67
C CYS A 274 37.13 -5.75 -5.73
N GLU A 275 36.04 -4.97 -5.58
CA GLU A 275 35.99 -3.49 -5.41
C GLU A 275 34.65 -2.99 -4.77
N SER A 276 34.72 -1.84 -4.09
CA SER A 276 33.64 -0.99 -3.49
C SER A 276 33.40 -1.12 -1.97
N ASP A 277 34.32 -0.53 -1.21
CA ASP A 277 34.31 -0.53 0.26
C ASP A 277 33.74 0.76 0.86
N SER A 278 32.43 0.82 1.14
CA SER A 278 31.91 1.66 2.23
C SER A 278 30.57 1.11 2.75
N CYS A 279 30.51 0.73 4.03
CA CYS A 279 29.28 0.19 4.65
C CYS A 279 28.28 1.34 4.92
N GLY A 280 27.47 1.66 3.93
CA GLY A 280 26.56 2.82 3.95
C GLY A 280 25.13 2.53 4.40
N MET A 281 24.87 1.44 5.12
CA MET A 281 23.50 1.08 5.54
C MET A 281 23.04 1.84 6.78
N SER A 282 21.79 2.33 6.77
CA SER A 282 21.15 3.12 7.84
C SER A 282 21.18 2.46 9.22
N TYR A 283 21.17 1.13 9.29
CA TYR A 283 21.27 0.38 10.54
C TYR A 283 22.59 0.58 11.28
N HIS A 284 23.71 0.72 10.57
CA HIS A 284 25.01 0.97 11.21
C HIS A 284 25.11 2.41 11.74
N LEU A 285 24.44 3.35 11.08
CA LEU A 285 24.36 4.76 11.49
C LEU A 285 23.61 4.94 12.80
N GLU A 286 22.53 4.19 13.02
CA GLU A 286 21.83 4.20 14.31
C GLU A 286 22.66 3.63 15.45
N CYS A 287 23.48 2.59 15.20
CA CYS A 287 24.41 2.07 16.20
C CYS A 287 25.44 3.13 16.63
N VAL A 288 25.91 3.96 15.70
CA VAL A 288 26.81 5.08 15.98
C VAL A 288 26.11 6.17 16.79
N LEU A 289 24.87 6.52 16.45
CA LEU A 289 24.13 7.58 17.15
C LEU A 289 23.67 7.19 18.56
N LYS A 290 23.55 5.90 18.86
CA LYS A 290 23.15 5.38 20.20
C LYS A 290 24.30 5.34 21.21
N ASP A 291 25.55 5.24 20.76
CA ASP A 291 26.72 5.10 21.64
C ASP A 291 27.48 6.42 21.86
N LYS A 292 27.60 6.86 23.12
CA LYS A 292 28.37 8.05 23.51
C LYS A 292 29.88 7.98 23.18
N ARG A 293 30.39 6.79 22.82
CA ARG A 293 31.80 6.55 22.44
C ARG A 293 32.05 6.67 20.94
N ALA A 294 31.00 6.77 20.13
CA ALA A 294 31.12 7.07 18.72
C ALA A 294 31.01 8.60 18.56
N GLY A 295 32.15 9.26 18.45
CA GLY A 295 32.23 10.71 18.34
C GLY A 295 33.13 11.14 17.20
N ILE A 296 32.78 12.26 16.56
CA ILE A 296 33.72 13.08 15.79
C ILE A 296 34.89 13.36 16.73
N ALA A 297 36.07 12.86 16.40
CA ALA A 297 37.24 12.96 17.25
C ALA A 297 37.54 14.44 17.56
N LYS A 298 37.29 14.86 18.81
CA LYS A 298 37.70 16.18 19.30
C LYS A 298 38.98 16.03 20.13
N GLU A 299 40.08 16.27 19.42
CA GLU A 299 41.40 16.78 19.81
C GLU A 299 42.23 16.06 20.89
N THR A 300 43.46 15.67 20.52
CA THR A 300 44.68 16.38 20.96
C THR A 300 45.85 16.09 19.99
N HIS A 301 46.57 17.16 19.60
CA HIS A 301 47.78 17.23 18.76
C HIS A 301 47.61 17.15 17.21
N GLN A 302 47.51 18.33 16.60
CA GLN A 302 47.78 18.71 15.20
C GLN A 302 47.61 17.62 14.10
N GLY A 303 46.50 17.72 13.35
CA GLY A 303 46.27 16.98 12.09
C GLY A 303 44.84 16.45 11.99
N GLY A 304 43.89 17.31 11.61
CA GLY A 304 42.46 17.11 11.85
C GLY A 304 41.74 16.06 11.01
N LEU A 305 40.59 15.59 11.52
CA LEU A 305 39.53 14.98 10.73
C LEU A 305 38.15 15.40 11.28
N ASP A 306 37.76 16.63 10.96
CA ASP A 306 36.37 17.08 11.04
C ASP A 306 35.69 16.68 9.72
N GLY A 307 35.16 15.46 9.62
CA GLY A 307 34.56 14.96 8.38
C GLY A 307 34.59 13.45 8.14
N SER A 308 35.14 12.64 9.05
CA SER A 308 35.08 11.18 8.98
C SER A 308 34.57 10.57 10.29
N TYR A 309 34.01 9.37 10.20
CA TYR A 309 33.44 8.66 11.35
C TYR A 309 33.76 7.16 11.28
N ASN A 310 33.91 6.53 12.45
CA ASN A 310 34.27 5.11 12.56
C ASN A 310 33.10 4.30 13.11
N TYR A 311 32.72 3.23 12.41
CA TYR A 311 31.78 2.25 12.94
C TYR A 311 32.47 1.34 13.95
N ILE A 312 31.90 1.22 15.16
CA ILE A 312 32.42 0.33 16.21
C ILE A 312 32.43 -1.14 15.73
N SER A 313 31.43 -1.54 14.93
CA SER A 313 31.29 -2.91 14.41
C SER A 313 32.19 -3.22 13.22
N CYS A 314 32.50 -2.23 12.37
CA CYS A 314 33.21 -2.45 11.10
C CYS A 314 34.66 -1.94 11.12
N ARG A 315 35.05 -1.10 12.10
CA ARG A 315 36.35 -0.40 12.21
C ARG A 315 36.82 0.36 10.96
N LYS A 316 35.97 0.49 9.94
CA LYS A 316 36.23 1.28 8.73
C LYS A 316 35.97 2.76 8.99
N VAL A 317 36.92 3.59 8.56
CA VAL A 317 36.77 5.05 8.47
C VAL A 317 35.88 5.35 7.28
N ASN A 318 34.75 6.02 7.50
CA ASN A 318 33.87 6.47 6.44
C ASN A 318 33.84 8.00 6.38
N ASP A 319 33.81 8.52 5.15
CA ASP A 319 33.64 9.95 4.91
C ASP A 319 32.18 10.35 5.15
N LEU A 320 32.00 11.39 5.99
CA LEU A 320 30.68 11.91 6.36
C LEU A 320 29.89 12.36 5.13
N LEU A 321 30.56 12.99 4.17
CA LEU A 321 29.96 13.43 2.91
C LEU A 321 29.48 12.25 2.05
N GLU A 322 30.26 11.18 1.97
CA GLU A 322 29.91 10.02 1.16
C GLU A 322 28.68 9.31 1.76
N CYS A 323 28.62 9.23 3.08
CA CYS A 323 27.48 8.62 3.75
C CYS A 323 26.25 9.50 3.73
N TRP A 324 26.41 10.81 3.83
CA TRP A 324 25.31 11.76 3.60
C TRP A 324 24.79 11.70 2.16
N ARG A 325 25.67 11.57 1.15
CA ARG A 325 25.29 11.32 -0.25
C ARG A 325 24.47 10.04 -0.40
N LYS A 326 24.87 8.94 0.26
CA LYS A 326 24.08 7.69 0.25
C LYS A 326 22.70 7.86 0.87
N GLN A 327 22.58 8.62 1.97
CA GLN A 327 21.28 8.95 2.56
C GLN A 327 20.41 9.75 1.58
N LEU A 328 20.97 10.75 0.89
CA LEU A 328 20.23 11.53 -0.10
C LEU A 328 19.81 10.72 -1.33
N MET A 329 20.64 9.78 -1.78
CA MET A 329 20.27 8.88 -2.88
C MET A 329 19.08 7.98 -2.49
N MET A 330 19.03 7.48 -1.26
CA MET A 330 17.87 6.75 -0.76
C MET A 330 16.62 7.65 -0.68
N VAL A 331 16.76 8.90 -0.20
CA VAL A 331 15.68 9.90 -0.17
C VAL A 331 15.11 10.14 -1.57
N LYS A 332 15.96 10.28 -2.59
CA LYS A 332 15.54 10.48 -3.99
C LYS A 332 14.63 9.36 -4.50
N ASP A 333 14.97 8.12 -4.19
CA ASP A 333 14.25 6.93 -4.68
C ASP A 333 13.03 6.59 -3.82
N THR A 334 12.95 7.13 -2.60
CA THR A 334 11.79 6.89 -1.72
C THR A 334 10.52 7.59 -2.21
N ARG A 335 9.39 6.88 -2.07
CA ARG A 335 8.04 7.37 -2.37
C ARG A 335 7.18 7.56 -1.11
N ARG A 336 7.71 7.19 0.06
CA ARG A 336 7.02 7.24 1.36
C ARG A 336 7.50 8.44 2.16
N VAL A 337 6.57 9.23 2.69
CA VAL A 337 6.85 10.44 3.47
C VAL A 337 7.56 10.11 4.78
N ASP A 338 7.23 8.99 5.41
CA ASP A 338 7.86 8.58 6.68
C ASP A 338 9.34 8.26 6.48
N THR A 339 9.68 7.56 5.40
CA THR A 339 11.06 7.24 5.03
C THR A 339 11.84 8.50 4.66
N LEU A 340 11.20 9.45 3.98
CA LEU A 340 11.76 10.77 3.69
C LEU A 340 12.09 11.53 5.00
N CYS A 341 11.13 11.62 5.92
CA CYS A 341 11.29 12.30 7.21
C CYS A 341 12.40 11.65 8.05
N TYR A 342 12.46 10.32 8.07
CA TYR A 342 13.51 9.56 8.74
C TYR A 342 14.90 9.86 8.19
N HIS A 343 15.10 9.83 6.88
CA HIS A 343 16.43 10.10 6.31
C HIS A 343 16.83 11.58 6.41
N VAL A 344 15.86 12.52 6.42
CA VAL A 344 16.13 13.93 6.66
C VAL A 344 16.51 14.19 8.12
N SER A 345 15.83 13.57 9.09
CA SER A 345 16.19 13.68 10.51
C SER A 345 17.54 13.02 10.78
N LEU A 346 17.82 11.87 10.16
CA LEU A 346 19.12 11.20 10.23
C LEU A 346 20.24 12.07 9.64
N SER A 347 19.98 12.74 8.52
CA SER A 347 20.90 13.70 7.91
C SER A 347 21.20 14.89 8.81
N GLN A 348 20.20 15.41 9.51
CA GLN A 348 20.37 16.49 10.48
C GLN A 348 21.22 16.04 11.68
N LYS A 349 20.97 14.84 12.21
CA LYS A 349 21.76 14.23 13.30
C LYS A 349 23.21 13.97 12.88
N LEU A 350 23.43 13.50 11.65
CA LEU A 350 24.76 13.24 11.10
C LEU A 350 25.62 14.49 11.01
N LEU A 351 25.04 15.61 10.59
CA LEU A 351 25.76 16.87 10.41
C LEU A 351 25.91 17.65 11.73
N PHE A 352 25.21 17.24 12.79
CA PHE A 352 25.21 17.92 14.08
C PHE A 352 26.59 17.86 14.74
N GLY A 353 27.21 19.04 14.93
CA GLY A 353 28.50 19.17 15.62
C GLY A 353 29.74 19.30 14.73
N THR A 354 29.58 19.23 13.39
CA THR A 354 30.67 19.45 12.42
C THR A 354 30.94 20.94 12.19
N LYS A 355 32.20 21.36 12.14
CA LYS A 355 32.58 22.76 11.80
C LYS A 355 32.83 22.94 10.29
N LYS A 356 33.24 21.89 9.59
CA LYS A 356 33.55 21.92 8.15
C LYS A 356 32.33 22.14 7.23
N TYR A 357 31.14 21.70 7.63
CA TYR A 357 29.95 21.63 6.77
C TYR A 357 28.79 22.55 7.20
N GLN A 358 29.10 23.74 7.72
CA GLN A 358 28.09 24.70 8.22
C GLN A 358 27.04 25.11 7.17
N LYS A 359 27.45 25.31 5.90
CA LYS A 359 26.51 25.64 4.81
C LYS A 359 25.49 24.50 4.57
N LEU A 360 25.92 23.25 4.69
CA LEU A 360 25.06 22.08 4.52
C LEU A 360 24.08 21.92 5.69
N ILE A 361 24.53 22.22 6.91
CA ILE A 361 23.67 22.25 8.10
C ILE A 361 22.53 23.26 7.91
N GLU A 362 22.82 24.45 7.38
CA GLU A 362 21.81 25.48 7.13
C GLU A 362 20.77 25.02 6.10
N ILE A 363 21.22 24.40 5.00
CA ILE A 363 20.34 23.84 3.97
C ILE A 363 19.43 22.75 4.53
N VAL A 364 19.97 21.81 5.30
CA VAL A 364 19.20 20.71 5.91
C VAL A 364 18.21 21.26 6.94
N LYS A 365 18.56 22.30 7.71
CA LYS A 365 17.62 22.97 8.63
C LYS A 365 16.46 23.66 7.90
N ILE A 366 16.74 24.32 6.77
CA ILE A 366 15.68 24.92 5.95
C ILE A 366 14.76 23.82 5.39
N ALA A 367 15.33 22.69 4.98
CA ALA A 367 14.58 21.53 4.49
C ALA A 367 13.68 20.93 5.58
N ALA A 368 14.22 20.68 6.77
CA ALA A 368 13.49 20.16 7.92
C ALA A 368 12.32 21.09 8.28
N LYS A 369 12.56 22.41 8.34
CA LYS A 369 11.51 23.39 8.63
C LYS A 369 10.38 23.40 7.59
N LYS A 370 10.71 23.25 6.31
CA LYS A 370 9.72 23.13 5.23
C LYS A 370 8.94 21.81 5.28
N LEU A 371 9.57 20.74 5.77
CA LEU A 371 8.90 19.46 6.00
C LEU A 371 7.97 19.54 7.22
N GLU A 372 8.37 20.19 8.32
CA GLU A 372 7.54 20.37 9.52
C GLU A 372 6.27 21.17 9.26
N THR A 373 6.34 22.20 8.40
CA THR A 373 5.15 23.00 8.04
C THR A 373 4.10 22.19 7.28
N GLU A 374 4.49 21.11 6.60
CA GLU A 374 3.62 20.29 5.76
C GLU A 374 3.17 18.98 6.45
N VAL A 375 4.03 18.40 7.29
CA VAL A 375 3.79 17.13 7.99
C VAL A 375 3.19 17.33 9.39
N GLY A 376 3.26 18.56 9.92
CA GLY A 376 2.80 18.94 11.26
C GLY A 376 3.95 18.93 12.29
N PRO A 377 3.87 19.79 13.34
CA PRO A 377 4.92 19.87 14.36
C PRO A 377 5.01 18.56 15.16
N GLY A 378 6.22 18.00 15.27
CA GLY A 378 6.51 16.85 16.15
C GLY A 378 6.98 15.56 15.46
N LYS A 379 6.76 15.42 14.14
CA LYS A 379 7.12 14.18 13.39
C LYS A 379 8.60 14.04 12.98
N LEU A 380 9.47 15.01 13.29
CA LEU A 380 10.91 14.93 13.01
C LEU A 380 11.76 14.54 14.24
N ASN A 381 11.16 14.41 15.41
CA ASN A 381 11.83 13.97 16.63
C ASN A 381 11.75 12.45 16.78
N PHE A 382 12.42 11.71 15.90
CA PHE A 382 12.68 10.28 16.10
C PHE A 382 13.90 10.06 17.00
#